data_AF-A0A315ZN43-F1
#
_entry.id   AF-A0A315ZN43-F1
#
_cell.length_a   1.000
_cell.length_b   1.000
_cell.length_c   1.000
_cell.angle_alpha   90.00
_cell.angle_beta   90.00
_cell.angle_gamma   90.00
#
_symmetry.space_group_name_H-M   'P 1'
#
loop_
_entity.id
_entity.type
_entity.pdbx_description
1 polymer ?
#
loop_
_entity_poly.entity_id
_entity_poly.type
_entity_poly.pdbx_seq_one_letter_code
_entity_poly.pdbx_strand_id
1 'polypeptide(L)'
;MLANTLDTAAGPEWNADGDVDLRLHDVPLTNRRPDVVVYPADTIDVSPTRPEHVLLVVEVVSPGSETTDRVVKRDQYAKAGIEFYWRVEEAATGVPIVYTHVLDRATASYRDGEALTGILRVTAPFAVEVDLRQP
;
A
#
# COMPACT_ATOMS: atom_id res chain seq x y z
N MET A 1 -6.20 12.35 6.10
CA MET A 1 -5.94 11.42 4.97
C MET A 1 -4.62 10.67 5.16
N LEU A 2 -4.60 9.34 4.94
CA LEU A 2 -3.46 8.46 5.20
C LEU A 2 -2.20 8.80 4.37
N ALA A 3 -2.35 9.23 3.12
CA ALA A 3 -1.24 9.66 2.27
C ALA A 3 -0.39 10.76 2.93
N ASN A 4 -1.00 11.86 3.36
CA ASN A 4 -0.28 12.97 4.04
C ASN A 4 0.45 12.53 5.32
N THR A 5 -0.11 11.55 6.03
CA THR A 5 0.52 10.99 7.23
C THR A 5 1.77 10.20 6.86
N LEU A 6 1.68 9.37 5.82
CA LEU A 6 2.80 8.61 5.30
C LEU A 6 3.88 9.52 4.72
N ASP A 7 3.50 10.56 3.98
CA ASP A 7 4.40 11.55 3.40
C ASP A 7 5.22 12.26 4.48
N THR A 8 4.54 12.72 5.54
CA THR A 8 5.19 13.36 6.69
C THR A 8 6.13 12.39 7.42
N ALA A 9 5.72 11.12 7.59
CA ALA A 9 6.48 10.13 8.34
C ALA A 9 7.68 9.55 7.56
N ALA A 10 7.57 9.48 6.23
CA ALA A 10 8.63 8.95 5.36
C ALA A 10 9.78 9.95 5.19
N GLY A 11 9.52 11.25 5.43
CA GLY A 11 10.54 12.29 5.36
C GLY A 11 10.93 12.65 3.92
N PRO A 12 11.96 13.48 3.72
CA PRO A 12 12.23 14.11 2.42
C PRO A 12 12.75 13.17 1.33
N GLU A 13 13.07 11.92 1.67
CA GLU A 13 13.58 10.92 0.71
C GLU A 13 12.45 10.17 -0.01
N TRP A 14 11.21 10.33 0.44
CA TRP A 14 10.06 9.56 -0.03
C TRP A 14 8.85 10.49 -0.22
N ASN A 15 8.08 10.24 -1.27
CA ASN A 15 6.78 10.85 -1.47
C ASN A 15 5.69 9.81 -1.19
N ALA A 16 4.54 10.24 -0.65
CA ALA A 16 3.35 9.40 -0.55
C ALA A 16 2.14 10.06 -1.22
N ASP A 17 1.75 9.52 -2.38
CA ASP A 17 0.69 10.08 -3.21
C ASP A 17 -0.45 9.08 -3.46
N GLY A 18 -1.65 9.63 -3.69
CA GLY A 18 -2.78 8.88 -4.24
C GLY A 18 -2.93 9.09 -5.76
N ASP A 19 -3.87 8.36 -6.38
CA ASP A 19 -4.17 8.42 -7.82
C ASP A 19 -2.95 8.17 -8.74
N VAL A 20 -2.05 7.29 -8.30
CA VAL A 20 -0.86 6.89 -9.07
C VAL A 20 -1.22 5.76 -10.04
N ASP A 21 -0.97 5.98 -11.33
CA ASP A 21 -1.03 4.92 -12.35
C ASP A 21 0.20 4.00 -12.25
N LEU A 22 0.01 2.80 -11.72
CA LEU A 22 1.06 1.79 -11.52
C LEU A 22 0.96 0.68 -12.58
N ARG A 23 1.96 0.57 -13.45
CA ARG A 23 2.05 -0.50 -14.46
C ARG A 23 2.86 -1.68 -13.94
N LEU A 24 2.18 -2.74 -13.51
CA LEU A 24 2.80 -3.95 -12.96
C LEU A 24 3.48 -4.80 -14.05
N HIS A 25 2.84 -4.98 -15.21
CA HIS A 25 3.36 -5.78 -16.31
C HIS A 25 2.94 -5.17 -17.66
N ASP A 26 3.79 -5.25 -18.68
CA ASP A 26 3.44 -4.81 -20.05
C ASP A 26 2.70 -5.91 -20.84
N VAL A 27 2.94 -7.20 -20.57
CA VAL A 27 2.33 -8.33 -21.29
C VAL A 27 2.02 -9.52 -20.34
N PRO A 28 0.74 -9.88 -20.13
CA PRO A 28 -0.44 -9.07 -20.47
C PRO A 28 -0.38 -7.74 -19.71
N LEU A 29 -0.84 -6.66 -20.36
CA LEU A 29 -0.85 -5.34 -19.75
C LEU A 29 -1.67 -5.37 -18.46
N THR A 30 -1.02 -5.06 -17.35
CA THR A 30 -1.64 -5.01 -16.02
C THR A 30 -1.31 -3.66 -15.39
N ASN A 31 -2.30 -2.76 -15.36
CA ASN A 31 -2.23 -1.50 -14.65
C ASN A 31 -3.10 -1.56 -13.40
N ARG A 32 -2.68 -0.89 -12.34
CA ARG A 32 -3.44 -0.67 -11.10
C ARG A 32 -3.39 0.81 -10.74
N ARG A 33 -4.40 1.25 -9.99
CA ARG A 33 -4.46 2.56 -9.35
C ARG A 33 -4.66 2.34 -7.86
N PRO A 34 -3.58 2.15 -7.10
CA PRO A 34 -3.70 2.01 -5.65
C PRO A 34 -4.15 3.32 -5.01
N ASP A 35 -4.74 3.24 -3.82
CA ASP A 35 -5.22 4.41 -3.09
C ASP A 35 -4.07 5.29 -2.59
N VAL A 36 -2.96 4.65 -2.17
CA VAL A 36 -1.70 5.35 -1.83
C VAL A 36 -0.51 4.52 -2.31
N VAL A 37 0.52 5.21 -2.80
CA VAL A 37 1.82 4.66 -3.16
C VAL A 37 2.91 5.47 -2.46
N VAL A 38 3.90 4.79 -1.89
CA VAL A 38 5.13 5.43 -1.38
C VAL A 38 6.31 5.06 -2.28
N TYR A 39 7.05 6.06 -2.73
CA TYR A 39 8.12 5.92 -3.72
C TYR A 39 9.25 6.94 -3.47
N PRO A 40 10.49 6.71 -3.95
CA PRO A 40 11.61 7.63 -3.74
C PRO A 40 11.30 9.01 -4.31
N ALA A 41 11.59 10.06 -3.55
CA ALA A 41 11.27 11.45 -3.92
C ALA A 41 12.05 11.94 -5.16
N ASP A 42 13.16 11.27 -5.51
CA ASP A 42 13.95 11.53 -6.71
C ASP A 42 13.46 10.78 -7.96
N THR A 43 12.33 10.05 -7.87
CA THR A 43 11.70 9.39 -9.02
C THR A 43 11.10 10.46 -9.94
N ILE A 44 11.82 10.81 -11.01
CA ILE A 44 11.42 11.85 -11.97
C ILE A 44 10.31 11.34 -12.90
N ASP A 45 9.09 11.91 -12.82
CA ASP A 45 8.00 11.87 -13.81
C ASP A 45 7.80 10.54 -14.59
N VAL A 46 8.07 9.39 -13.97
CA VAL A 46 7.88 8.09 -14.61
C VAL A 46 6.39 7.74 -14.53
N SER A 47 5.65 8.15 -15.55
CA SER A 47 4.25 7.79 -15.75
C SER A 47 4.07 6.85 -16.95
N PRO A 48 3.48 5.65 -16.77
CA PRO A 48 3.03 5.10 -15.49
C PRO A 48 4.21 4.69 -14.61
N THR A 49 4.02 4.78 -13.30
CA THR A 49 4.98 4.34 -12.30
C THR A 49 5.23 2.84 -12.44
N ARG A 50 6.47 2.44 -12.17
CA ARG A 50 6.92 1.04 -12.26
C ARG A 50 7.13 0.45 -10.86
N PRO A 51 6.86 -0.86 -10.64
CA PRO A 51 6.95 -1.49 -9.32
C PRO A 51 8.32 -1.33 -8.65
N GLU A 52 9.40 -1.33 -9.42
CA GLU A 52 10.77 -1.15 -8.91
C GLU A 52 11.02 0.21 -8.26
N HIS A 53 10.17 1.20 -8.52
CA HIS A 53 10.20 2.51 -7.86
C HIS A 53 9.22 2.60 -6.69
N VAL A 54 8.52 1.53 -6.33
CA VAL A 54 7.49 1.55 -5.29
C VAL A 54 7.94 0.76 -4.07
N LEU A 55 7.95 1.42 -2.91
CA LEU A 55 8.24 0.79 -1.63
C LEU A 55 7.00 0.20 -0.98
N LEU A 56 5.91 0.97 -0.93
CA LEU A 56 4.66 0.60 -0.27
C LEU A 56 3.47 0.89 -1.20
N VAL A 57 2.55 -0.07 -1.26
CA VAL A 57 1.21 0.11 -1.81
C VAL A 57 0.18 0.00 -0.68
N VAL A 58 -0.79 0.91 -0.65
CA VAL A 58 -1.94 0.85 0.24
C VAL A 58 -3.23 0.74 -0.58
N GLU A 59 -4.11 -0.18 -0.19
CA GLU A 59 -5.46 -0.34 -0.75
C GLU A 59 -6.50 -0.15 0.36
N VAL A 60 -7.49 0.70 0.10
CA VAL A 60 -8.68 0.88 0.94
C VAL A 60 -9.79 -0.01 0.39
N VAL A 61 -10.31 -0.88 1.25
CA VAL A 61 -11.30 -1.89 0.92
C VAL A 61 -12.58 -1.56 1.65
N SER A 62 -13.62 -1.24 0.89
CA SER A 62 -14.96 -1.00 1.42
C SER A 62 -15.66 -2.31 1.82
N PRO A 63 -16.66 -2.27 2.73
CA PRO A 63 -17.42 -3.45 3.12
C PRO A 63 -18.11 -4.06 1.90
N GLY A 64 -17.89 -5.35 1.65
CA GLY A 64 -18.51 -6.07 0.53
C GLY A 64 -17.70 -6.09 -0.78
N SER A 65 -16.49 -5.52 -0.79
CA SER A 65 -15.52 -5.78 -1.87
C SER A 65 -15.25 -7.29 -2.00
N GLU A 66 -15.22 -7.80 -3.24
CA GLU A 66 -15.12 -9.23 -3.52
C GLU A 66 -13.78 -9.82 -3.04
N THR A 67 -13.85 -10.92 -2.27
CA THR A 67 -12.68 -11.67 -1.78
C THR A 67 -11.69 -12.03 -2.88
N THR A 68 -12.19 -12.28 -4.10
CA THR A 68 -11.36 -12.63 -5.27
C THR A 68 -10.44 -11.48 -5.68
N ASP A 69 -10.93 -10.24 -5.77
CA ASP A 69 -10.10 -9.08 -6.17
C ASP A 69 -9.01 -8.81 -5.12
N ARG A 70 -9.32 -8.99 -3.83
CA ARG A 70 -8.34 -8.88 -2.74
C ARG A 70 -7.17 -9.85 -2.89
N VAL A 71 -7.47 -11.12 -3.21
CA VAL A 71 -6.43 -12.15 -3.42
C VAL A 71 -5.62 -11.85 -4.69
N VAL A 72 -6.29 -11.51 -5.79
CA VAL A 72 -5.62 -11.22 -7.06
C VAL A 72 -4.70 -10.02 -6.97
N LYS A 73 -5.13 -8.91 -6.37
CA LYS A 73 -4.31 -7.70 -6.17
C LYS A 73 -3.06 -8.00 -5.33
N ARG A 74 -3.24 -8.64 -4.18
CA ARG A 74 -2.15 -9.04 -3.27
C ARG A 74 -1.09 -9.85 -4.02
N ASP A 75 -1.50 -10.86 -4.79
CA ASP A 75 -0.59 -11.71 -5.54
C ASP A 75 0.14 -10.94 -6.67
N GLN A 76 -0.55 -10.03 -7.35
CA GLN A 76 0.05 -9.23 -8.41
C GLN A 76 1.12 -8.28 -7.87
N TYR A 77 0.87 -7.58 -6.77
CA TYR A 77 1.87 -6.71 -6.15
C TYR A 77 3.08 -7.49 -5.64
N ALA A 78 2.87 -8.68 -5.05
CA ALA A 78 3.97 -9.52 -4.58
C ALA A 78 4.85 -10.01 -5.75
N LYS A 79 4.23 -10.48 -6.84
CA LYS A 79 4.95 -10.89 -8.06
C LYS A 79 5.67 -9.73 -8.75
N ALA A 80 5.16 -8.52 -8.60
CA ALA A 80 5.80 -7.30 -9.09
C ALA A 80 6.99 -6.85 -8.20
N GLY A 81 7.19 -7.47 -7.03
CA GLY A 81 8.36 -7.21 -6.18
C GLY A 81 8.22 -6.01 -5.24
N ILE A 82 7.00 -5.50 -5.03
CA ILE A 82 6.74 -4.40 -4.09
C ILE A 82 6.94 -4.91 -2.67
N GLU A 83 7.76 -4.20 -1.87
CA GLU A 83 8.22 -4.73 -0.58
C GLU A 83 7.13 -4.72 0.49
N PHE A 84 6.33 -3.65 0.56
CA PHE A 84 5.27 -3.51 1.55
C PHE A 84 3.90 -3.38 0.89
N TYR A 85 2.91 -4.08 1.45
CA TYR A 85 1.51 -3.95 1.04
C TYR A 85 0.63 -3.79 2.28
N TRP A 86 -0.14 -2.70 2.33
CA TRP A 86 -1.11 -2.48 3.40
C TRP A 86 -2.53 -2.52 2.85
N ARG A 87 -3.41 -3.20 3.58
CA ARG A 87 -4.83 -3.26 3.29
C ARG A 87 -5.60 -2.58 4.41
N VAL A 88 -6.32 -1.52 4.09
CA VAL A 88 -7.18 -0.79 5.03
C VAL A 88 -8.61 -1.23 4.79
N GLU A 89 -9.19 -2.00 5.70
CA GLU A 89 -10.59 -2.37 5.64
C GLU A 89 -11.44 -1.37 6.39
N GLU A 90 -12.37 -0.73 5.69
CA GLU A 90 -13.42 0.04 6.32
C GLU A 90 -14.36 -0.92 7.07
N ALA A 91 -14.58 -0.67 8.36
CA ALA A 91 -15.49 -1.47 9.17
C ALA A 91 -16.85 -0.79 9.29
N ALA A 92 -17.92 -1.58 9.38
CA ALA A 92 -19.26 -1.08 9.68
C ALA A 92 -19.35 -0.37 11.04
N THR A 93 -18.39 -0.62 11.95
CA THR A 93 -18.24 0.08 13.24
C THR A 93 -17.72 1.52 13.10
N GLY A 94 -17.25 1.91 11.91
CA GLY A 94 -16.69 3.23 11.62
C GLY A 94 -15.19 3.39 11.91
N VAL A 95 -14.54 2.38 12.50
CA VAL A 95 -13.09 2.40 12.75
C VAL A 95 -12.41 1.39 11.81
N PRO A 96 -11.52 1.82 10.90
CA PRO A 96 -10.90 0.91 9.95
C PRO A 96 -9.89 -0.04 10.63
N ILE A 97 -9.59 -1.13 9.93
CA ILE A 97 -8.55 -2.10 10.31
C ILE A 97 -7.46 -2.07 9.25
N VAL A 98 -6.20 -1.89 9.66
CA VAL A 98 -5.04 -1.92 8.77
C VAL A 98 -4.34 -3.26 8.92
N TYR A 99 -4.26 -4.02 7.84
CA TYR A 99 -3.46 -5.23 7.73
C TYR A 99 -2.16 -4.89 7.01
N THR A 100 -1.03 -5.17 7.65
CA THR A 100 0.28 -4.97 7.04
C THR A 100 0.81 -6.28 6.47
N HIS A 101 1.53 -6.18 5.37
CA HIS A 101 2.14 -7.32 4.69
C HIS A 101 3.54 -6.94 4.21
N VAL A 102 4.46 -7.91 4.28
CA VAL A 102 5.86 -7.75 3.83
C VAL A 102 6.20 -8.85 2.85
N LEU A 103 6.87 -8.49 1.76
CA LEU A 103 7.21 -9.41 0.69
C LEU A 103 8.20 -10.47 1.18
N ASP A 104 7.86 -11.74 0.93
CA ASP A 104 8.82 -12.82 0.90
C ASP A 104 9.38 -12.97 -0.51
N ARG A 105 10.59 -12.46 -0.72
CA ARG A 105 11.25 -12.53 -2.02
C ARG A 105 11.57 -13.97 -2.46
N ALA A 106 11.68 -14.92 -1.54
CA ALA A 106 11.95 -16.32 -1.90
C ALA A 106 10.73 -17.00 -2.52
N THR A 107 9.53 -16.61 -2.10
CA THR A 107 8.26 -17.20 -2.58
C THR A 107 7.48 -16.27 -3.51
N ALA A 108 7.94 -15.02 -3.69
CA ALA A 108 7.21 -13.96 -4.39
C ALA A 108 5.77 -13.81 -3.89
N SER A 109 5.59 -13.93 -2.57
CA SER A 109 4.31 -13.82 -1.89
C SER A 109 4.45 -12.98 -0.63
N TYR A 110 3.36 -12.35 -0.21
CA TYR A 110 3.36 -11.59 1.03
C TYR A 110 3.22 -12.48 2.25
N ARG A 111 4.00 -12.21 3.30
CA ARG A 111 3.72 -12.69 4.67
C ARG A 111 2.79 -11.70 5.37
N ASP A 112 1.91 -12.23 6.20
CA ASP A 112 1.05 -11.39 7.04
C ASP A 112 1.89 -10.78 8.17
N GLY A 113 1.73 -9.49 8.37
CA GLY A 113 2.27 -8.73 9.49
C GLY A 113 1.21 -8.55 10.57
N GLU A 114 0.96 -7.30 10.93
CA GLU A 114 0.05 -6.92 12.01
C GLU A 114 -1.32 -6.51 11.49
N ALA A 115 -2.36 -6.75 12.30
CA ALA A 115 -3.70 -6.22 12.09
C ALA A 115 -3.99 -5.18 13.18
N LEU A 116 -4.04 -3.90 12.80
CA LEU A 116 -4.14 -2.75 13.71
C LEU A 116 -5.48 -2.05 13.56
N THR A 117 -6.06 -1.57 14.67
CA THR A 117 -7.28 -0.77 14.66
C THR A 117 -7.23 0.29 15.76
N GLY A 118 -7.96 1.39 15.58
CA GLY A 118 -7.91 2.54 16.49
C GLY A 118 -6.65 3.38 16.28
N ILE A 119 -5.49 2.91 16.74
CA ILE A 119 -4.20 3.59 16.51
C ILE A 119 -3.31 2.69 15.65
N LEU A 120 -2.92 3.21 14.49
CA LEU A 120 -1.89 2.59 13.65
C LEU A 120 -0.52 2.99 14.22
N ARG A 121 0.17 2.05 14.86
CA ARG A 121 1.58 2.19 15.26
C ARG A 121 2.40 1.13 14.55
N VAL A 122 3.25 1.54 13.63
CA VAL A 122 4.14 0.65 12.88
C VAL A 122 5.53 1.26 12.81
N THR A 123 6.54 0.41 12.68
CA THR A 123 7.94 0.84 12.53
C THR A 123 8.51 0.61 11.14
N ALA A 124 7.75 -0.05 10.26
CA ALA A 124 8.14 -0.37 8.89
C ALA A 124 6.97 -0.11 7.93
N PRO A 125 7.21 0.47 6.73
CA PRO A 125 8.52 0.92 6.23
C PRO A 125 9.09 2.12 6.99
N PHE A 126 8.25 2.87 7.70
CA PHE A 126 8.65 4.01 8.54
C PHE A 126 7.94 3.94 9.88
N ALA A 127 8.45 4.70 10.86
CA ALA A 127 7.75 4.92 12.11
C ALA A 127 6.51 5.81 11.85
N VAL A 128 5.32 5.22 11.94
CA VAL A 128 4.04 5.92 11.76
C VAL A 128 3.20 5.70 13.01
N GLU A 129 2.69 6.80 13.57
CA GLU A 129 1.67 6.78 14.62
C GLU A 129 0.50 7.67 14.19
N VAL A 130 -0.65 7.07 13.90
CA VAL A 130 -1.86 7.81 13.52
C VAL A 130 -3.11 7.23 14.16
N ASP A 131 -3.98 8.12 14.63
CA ASP A 131 -5.30 7.74 15.14
C ASP A 131 -6.28 7.59 13.97
N LEU A 132 -6.61 6.35 13.65
CA LEU A 132 -7.53 5.98 12.56
C LEU A 132 -9.00 6.31 12.87
N ARG A 133 -9.31 6.80 14.08
CA ARG A 133 -10.64 7.27 14.45
C ARG A 133 -10.88 8.72 14.05
N GLN A 134 -9.83 9.41 13.61
CA GLN A 134 -9.90 10.81 13.19
C GLN A 134 -9.84 10.88 11.64
N PRO A 135 -10.62 11.79 11.02
CA PRO A 135 -10.65 11.95 9.56
C PRO A 135 -9.34 12.51 8.97
#